data_AF-A0A0S9C829-F1
#
_entry.id   AF-A0A0S9C829-F1
#
_cell.length_a   1.000
_cell.length_b   1.000
_cell.length_c   1.000
_cell.angle_alpha   90.00
_cell.angle_beta   90.00
_cell.angle_gamma   90.00
#
_symmetry.space_group_name_H-M   'P 1'
#
loop_
_entity.id
_entity.type
_entity.pdbx_description
1 polymer ?
#
loop_
_entity_poly.entity_id
_entity_poly.type
_entity_poly.pdbx_seq_one_letter_code
_entity_poly.pdbx_strand_id
1 'polypeptide(L)'
;MRIFRALGLLALGAILVSVVPSSSCADSWALPTTTTYTSCAGHARITVSPRDLKSQLGYFDDRVKNVDPAGQKKGGSLVASARLERLVDRRWRPIWEHQIANDVAPVLALVQDDGEHAVTFDDWHGTGYGPNAVVIYGAGGKMLRALALSDVVPADYIKALPHSVSSIHWRRNPRFSPDGRKVIIPVLIPTENFVSDPATIDIAVDLVDGRVSPINLGAWDAAQAAGRKVLAAQVAYEASAKAAFLAPLLGPKANAEREWHGYLREAVGRLIGDDETPSTTVLRLPDADDYAVSETWVHDALTESYADKVALASLSEPNLVAVLKKAFLKLPDGSLSKVTAFIAVSDQNWPEVVSAMRRSGAKIVQLDPAKAIPQRSQRIARRYGPHGV
;
A
#
# COMPACT_ATOMS: atom_id res chain seq x y z
N MET A 1 -5.67 -54.40 40.34
CA MET A 1 -4.28 -54.06 40.69
C MET A 1 -3.64 -53.39 39.48
N ARG A 2 -3.37 -52.08 39.61
CA ARG A 2 -2.31 -51.24 38.98
C ARG A 2 -2.13 -51.21 37.45
N ILE A 3 -2.44 -50.11 36.74
CA ILE A 3 -1.74 -48.80 36.54
C ILE A 3 -0.74 -48.82 35.34
N PHE A 4 -0.89 -47.82 34.45
CA PHE A 4 0.09 -47.00 33.67
C PHE A 4 -0.39 -46.80 32.20
N ARG A 5 -0.91 -45.64 31.76
CA ARG A 5 -0.31 -44.31 31.45
C ARG A 5 0.85 -44.34 30.44
N ALA A 6 0.61 -43.83 29.22
CA ALA A 6 1.45 -42.95 28.37
C ALA A 6 0.71 -42.77 27.02
N LEU A 7 0.18 -41.61 26.58
CA LEU A 7 0.76 -40.30 26.23
C LEU A 7 1.73 -40.35 25.02
N GLY A 8 1.38 -39.62 23.95
CA GLY A 8 2.15 -39.43 22.72
C GLY A 8 1.27 -38.92 21.57
N LEU A 9 0.72 -37.69 21.65
CA LEU A 9 1.27 -36.50 20.98
C LEU A 9 1.52 -36.72 19.47
N LEU A 10 0.52 -36.38 18.65
CA LEU A 10 0.74 -36.01 17.25
C LEU A 10 -0.02 -34.70 16.99
N ALA A 11 0.76 -33.63 16.94
CA ALA A 11 0.32 -32.27 16.71
C ALA A 11 -0.29 -32.14 15.31
N LEU A 12 -1.59 -31.82 15.22
CA LEU A 12 -2.13 -31.18 14.04
C LEU A 12 -1.89 -29.69 14.17
N GLY A 13 -0.90 -29.19 13.43
CA GLY A 13 -0.61 -27.78 13.32
C GLY A 13 -1.84 -27.06 12.77
N ALA A 14 -2.39 -26.15 13.58
CA ALA A 14 -3.37 -25.19 13.15
C ALA A 14 -2.74 -24.30 12.07
N ILE A 15 -3.21 -24.43 10.83
CA ILE A 15 -2.92 -23.50 9.76
C ILE A 15 -3.66 -22.21 10.11
N LEU A 16 -2.96 -21.28 10.77
CA LEU A 16 -3.34 -19.87 10.79
C LEU A 16 -3.36 -19.40 9.34
N VAL A 17 -4.54 -19.34 8.72
CA VAL A 17 -4.74 -18.46 7.57
C VAL A 17 -4.93 -17.07 8.14
N SER A 18 -3.80 -16.45 8.50
CA SER A 18 -3.73 -15.02 8.74
C SER A 18 -4.26 -14.34 7.48
N VAL A 19 -5.40 -13.66 7.60
CA VAL A 19 -5.79 -12.63 6.66
C VAL A 19 -4.71 -11.57 6.79
N VAL A 20 -3.67 -11.71 5.98
CA VAL A 20 -2.62 -10.71 5.86
C VAL A 20 -3.39 -9.43 5.50
N PRO A 21 -3.33 -8.36 6.33
CA PRO A 21 -3.81 -7.07 5.86
C PRO A 21 -3.15 -6.88 4.51
N SER A 22 -3.93 -6.61 3.46
CA SER A 22 -3.41 -6.39 2.11
C SER A 22 -2.16 -5.57 2.28
N SER A 23 -0.99 -6.18 2.04
CA SER A 23 0.29 -5.57 2.39
C SER A 23 0.17 -4.15 1.91
N SER A 24 0.26 -3.16 2.80
CA SER A 24 0.31 -1.79 2.31
C SER A 24 1.45 -1.84 1.30
N CYS A 25 1.17 -1.54 0.03
CA CYS A 25 2.18 -1.41 -1.01
C CYS A 25 2.98 -0.15 -0.67
N ALA A 26 3.63 -0.18 0.49
CA ALA A 26 4.58 0.78 0.95
C ALA A 26 5.89 0.23 0.44
N ASP A 27 6.48 0.94 -0.50
CA ASP A 27 7.80 0.60 -0.96
C ASP A 27 8.76 0.65 0.24
N SER A 28 9.54 -0.41 0.42
CA SER A 28 10.64 -0.38 1.37
C SER A 28 11.85 0.23 0.68
N TRP A 29 12.28 1.39 1.18
CA TRP A 29 13.48 2.06 0.69
C TRP A 29 14.57 1.98 1.74
N ALA A 30 15.68 1.33 1.41
CA ALA A 30 16.89 1.48 2.21
C ALA A 30 17.45 2.90 2.08
N LEU A 31 18.18 3.37 3.09
CA LEU A 31 18.96 4.60 2.96
C LEU A 31 19.89 4.49 1.75
N PRO A 32 20.00 5.54 0.92
CA PRO A 32 20.84 5.48 -0.26
C PRO A 32 22.30 5.43 0.17
N THR A 33 23.10 4.66 -0.56
CA THR A 33 24.54 4.51 -0.33
C THR A 33 25.31 4.90 -1.58
N THR A 34 26.60 5.23 -1.40
CA THR A 34 27.48 5.48 -2.53
C THR A 34 27.48 4.28 -3.47
N THR A 35 27.05 4.50 -4.71
CA THR A 35 26.83 3.43 -5.69
C THR A 35 27.61 3.75 -6.95
N THR A 36 28.27 2.74 -7.53
CA THR A 36 29.01 2.87 -8.79
C THR A 36 28.28 2.11 -9.90
N TYR A 37 28.01 2.81 -11.00
CA TYR A 37 27.42 2.26 -12.21
C TYR A 37 28.46 2.23 -13.30
N THR A 38 28.63 1.08 -13.94
CA THR A 38 29.63 0.85 -14.97
C THR A 38 28.95 0.81 -16.34
N SER A 39 29.58 1.39 -17.35
CA SER A 39 29.10 1.35 -18.74
C SER A 39 29.11 -0.09 -19.29
N CYS A 40 28.37 -0.34 -20.37
CA CYS A 40 28.18 -1.69 -20.92
C CYS A 40 29.50 -2.42 -21.26
N ALA A 41 30.46 -1.72 -21.88
CA ALA A 41 31.77 -2.28 -22.20
C ALA A 41 32.80 -2.14 -21.06
N GLY A 42 32.41 -1.52 -19.93
CA GLY A 42 33.31 -1.32 -18.79
C GLY A 42 34.36 -0.23 -18.98
N HIS A 43 34.19 0.64 -19.99
CA HIS A 43 35.15 1.69 -20.31
C HIS A 43 34.91 2.99 -19.54
N ALA A 44 33.73 3.19 -18.98
CA ALA A 44 33.40 4.31 -18.12
C ALA A 44 32.66 3.83 -16.86
N ARG A 45 32.71 4.64 -15.81
CA ARG A 45 31.90 4.44 -14.61
C ARG A 45 31.48 5.78 -14.02
N ILE A 46 30.32 5.80 -13.37
CA ILE A 46 29.83 6.92 -12.59
C ILE A 46 29.59 6.46 -11.15
N THR A 47 30.27 7.11 -10.20
CA THR A 47 30.08 6.90 -8.77
C THR A 47 29.21 8.01 -8.23
N VAL A 48 28.02 7.65 -7.75
CA VAL A 48 27.06 8.58 -7.15
C VAL A 48 27.21 8.53 -5.65
N SER A 49 27.41 9.70 -5.03
CA SER A 49 27.45 9.88 -3.58
C SER A 49 26.17 10.60 -3.14
N PRO A 50 25.32 9.94 -2.34
CA PRO A 50 24.10 10.56 -1.84
C PRO A 50 24.38 11.76 -0.94
N ARG A 51 23.39 12.65 -0.82
CA ARG A 51 23.34 13.62 0.28
C ARG A 51 23.21 12.89 1.62
N ASP A 52 23.86 13.42 2.66
CA ASP A 52 23.83 12.77 3.98
C ASP A 52 22.47 12.97 4.67
N LEU A 53 21.81 11.84 4.98
CA LEU A 53 20.58 11.82 5.77
C LEU A 53 20.83 11.37 7.21
N LYS A 54 20.09 11.95 8.15
CA LYS A 54 20.06 11.50 9.56
C LYS A 54 19.41 10.12 9.67
N SER A 55 18.25 9.94 9.04
CA SER A 55 17.49 8.70 8.95
C SER A 55 16.37 8.86 7.93
N GLN A 56 15.80 7.74 7.50
CA GLN A 56 14.63 7.74 6.61
C GLN A 56 13.41 8.39 7.27
N LEU A 57 13.15 8.09 8.55
CA LEU A 57 12.05 8.71 9.29
C LEU A 57 12.25 10.23 9.42
N GLY A 58 13.48 10.68 9.66
CA GLY A 58 13.80 12.11 9.74
C GLY A 58 13.51 12.84 8.42
N TYR A 59 13.78 12.21 7.28
CA TYR A 59 13.42 12.76 5.97
C TYR A 59 11.91 12.99 5.86
N PHE A 60 11.08 11.99 6.19
CA PHE A 60 9.63 12.13 6.11
C PHE A 60 9.04 13.12 7.12
N ASP A 61 9.55 13.12 8.36
CA ASP A 61 9.12 14.07 9.39
C ASP A 61 9.35 15.51 8.93
N ASP A 62 10.50 15.78 8.32
CA ASP A 62 10.83 17.11 7.81
C ASP A 62 9.98 17.47 6.58
N ARG A 63 9.70 16.53 5.66
CA ARG A 63 8.79 16.75 4.53
C ARG A 63 7.38 17.11 4.98
N VAL A 64 6.83 16.41 5.98
CA VAL A 64 5.51 16.73 6.56
C VAL A 64 5.51 18.11 7.22
N LYS A 65 6.63 18.52 7.80
CA LYS A 65 6.81 19.82 8.45
C LYS A 65 7.24 20.94 7.48
N ASN A 66 7.41 20.64 6.19
CA ASN A 66 7.97 21.55 5.17
C ASN A 66 9.33 22.15 5.58
N VAL A 67 10.22 21.33 6.13
CA VAL A 67 11.59 21.71 6.48
C VAL A 67 12.53 21.27 5.36
N ASP A 68 13.27 22.22 4.79
CA ASP A 68 14.27 21.97 3.76
C ASP A 68 15.70 22.33 4.24
N PRO A 69 16.73 21.55 3.88
CA PRO A 69 16.65 20.28 3.17
C PRO A 69 16.19 19.13 4.10
N ALA A 70 15.15 18.41 3.70
CA ALA A 70 14.53 17.39 4.53
C ALA A 70 15.52 16.27 4.93
N GLY A 71 15.46 15.84 6.19
CA GLY A 71 16.22 14.73 6.74
C GLY A 71 17.73 14.97 6.85
N GLN A 72 18.21 16.19 6.63
CA GLN A 72 19.63 16.51 6.56
C GLN A 72 20.40 16.12 7.84
N LYS A 73 21.51 15.40 7.66
CA LYS A 73 22.46 15.14 8.74
C LYS A 73 23.29 16.38 9.06
N LYS A 74 23.39 16.74 10.34
CA LYS A 74 24.23 17.85 10.80
C LYS A 74 25.70 17.62 10.42
N GLY A 75 26.29 18.59 9.71
CA GLY A 75 27.69 18.54 9.25
C GLY A 75 27.95 17.55 8.10
N GLY A 76 26.91 16.90 7.57
CA GLY A 76 27.02 16.05 6.39
C GLY A 76 26.97 16.82 5.09
N SER A 77 27.20 16.13 3.97
CA SER A 77 27.02 16.71 2.64
C SER A 77 25.58 17.22 2.49
N LEU A 78 25.44 18.43 1.92
CA LEU A 78 24.16 19.11 1.69
C LEU A 78 23.57 18.83 0.31
N VAL A 79 24.29 18.11 -0.56
CA VAL A 79 23.85 17.82 -1.93
C VAL A 79 24.32 16.42 -2.33
N ALA A 80 23.57 15.78 -3.22
CA ALA A 80 24.04 14.60 -3.92
C ALA A 80 25.09 15.00 -4.96
N SER A 81 26.10 14.16 -5.16
CA SER A 81 27.13 14.37 -6.17
C SER A 81 27.40 13.11 -6.99
N ALA A 82 27.99 13.30 -8.16
CA ALA A 82 28.48 12.20 -8.98
C ALA A 82 29.88 12.50 -9.49
N ARG A 83 30.68 11.44 -9.61
CA ARG A 83 32.01 11.44 -10.21
C ARG A 83 32.03 10.48 -11.38
N LEU A 84 32.34 10.98 -12.57
CA LEU A 84 32.48 10.17 -13.78
C LEU A 84 33.96 9.93 -14.08
N GLU A 85 34.30 8.69 -14.37
CA GLU A 85 35.66 8.27 -14.69
C GLU A 85 35.69 7.39 -15.93
N ARG A 86 36.77 7.48 -16.70
CA ARG A 86 37.05 6.63 -17.86
C ARG A 86 38.28 5.79 -17.64
N LEU A 87 38.25 4.57 -18.18
CA LEU A 87 39.37 3.65 -18.15
C LEU A 87 40.36 4.02 -19.25
N VAL A 88 41.55 4.46 -18.85
CA VAL A 88 42.66 4.81 -19.75
C VAL A 88 43.92 4.12 -19.23
N ASP A 89 44.59 3.31 -20.06
CA ASP A 89 45.77 2.55 -19.67
C ASP A 89 45.57 1.71 -18.40
N ARG A 90 44.40 1.06 -18.28
CA ARG A 90 43.97 0.27 -17.10
C ARG A 90 43.86 1.08 -15.80
N ARG A 91 43.80 2.42 -15.88
CA ARG A 91 43.59 3.30 -14.72
C ARG A 91 42.33 4.14 -14.93
N TRP A 92 41.55 4.30 -13.87
CA TRP A 92 40.43 5.22 -13.87
C TRP A 92 40.95 6.65 -13.82
N ARG A 93 40.59 7.44 -14.83
CA ARG A 93 40.88 8.87 -14.87
C ARG A 93 39.58 9.64 -14.71
N PRO A 94 39.52 10.63 -13.80
CA PRO A 94 38.34 11.46 -13.64
C PRO A 94 38.10 12.26 -14.92
N ILE A 95 36.85 12.27 -15.38
CA ILE A 95 36.37 13.18 -16.43
C ILE A 95 35.75 14.41 -15.76
N TRP A 96 34.86 14.20 -14.78
CA TRP A 96 34.26 15.27 -14.00
C TRP A 96 33.75 14.77 -12.64
N GLU A 97 33.54 15.71 -11.72
CA GLU A 97 32.91 15.49 -10.43
C GLU A 97 32.05 16.72 -10.08
N HIS A 98 30.74 16.54 -9.93
CA HIS A 98 29.79 17.64 -9.75
C HIS A 98 28.59 17.24 -8.89
N GLN A 99 27.90 18.25 -8.36
CA GLN A 99 26.56 18.10 -7.83
C GLN A 99 25.60 17.63 -8.94
N ILE A 100 24.68 16.73 -8.60
CA ILE A 100 23.61 16.27 -9.48
C ILE A 100 22.26 16.86 -9.05
N ALA A 101 21.29 16.85 -9.96
CA ALA A 101 19.95 17.44 -9.75
C ALA A 101 19.08 16.65 -8.76
N ASN A 102 19.36 15.37 -8.58
CA ASN A 102 18.62 14.53 -7.64
C ASN A 102 18.84 15.01 -6.20
N ASP A 103 17.77 15.15 -5.40
CA ASP A 103 17.85 15.71 -4.04
C ASP A 103 18.77 14.89 -3.12
N VAL A 104 18.40 13.63 -2.89
CA VAL A 104 19.16 12.73 -2.01
C VAL A 104 20.09 11.84 -2.84
N ALA A 105 19.52 11.14 -3.81
CA ALA A 105 20.22 10.26 -4.74
C ALA A 105 19.25 9.88 -5.86
N PRO A 106 19.74 9.52 -7.06
CA PRO A 106 18.92 8.88 -8.07
C PRO A 106 18.60 7.43 -7.69
N VAL A 107 17.50 6.90 -8.22
CA VAL A 107 17.19 5.46 -8.10
C VAL A 107 18.11 4.63 -8.99
N LEU A 108 18.46 5.17 -10.17
CA LEU A 108 19.34 4.52 -11.13
C LEU A 108 20.19 5.56 -11.88
N ALA A 109 21.40 5.18 -12.27
CA ALA A 109 22.20 5.94 -13.24
C ALA A 109 22.75 5.05 -14.35
N LEU A 110 22.97 5.65 -15.52
CA LEU A 110 23.62 5.06 -16.69
C LEU A 110 24.76 5.98 -17.14
N VAL A 111 25.80 5.40 -17.75
CA VAL A 111 26.92 6.13 -18.35
C VAL A 111 27.36 5.48 -19.66
N GLN A 112 27.67 6.29 -20.67
CA GLN A 112 28.16 5.81 -21.97
C GLN A 112 29.62 5.36 -21.90
N ASP A 113 30.01 4.43 -22.78
CA ASP A 113 31.38 3.88 -22.80
C ASP A 113 32.48 4.92 -23.12
N ASP A 114 32.14 6.00 -23.82
CA ASP A 114 33.05 7.11 -24.10
C ASP A 114 33.17 8.11 -22.94
N GLY A 115 32.23 8.07 -21.98
CA GLY A 115 32.14 8.98 -20.85
C GLY A 115 31.54 10.35 -21.18
N GLU A 116 30.95 10.54 -22.37
CA GLU A 116 30.42 11.85 -22.80
C GLU A 116 29.06 12.16 -22.18
N HIS A 117 28.22 11.15 -21.97
CA HIS A 117 26.92 11.32 -21.32
C HIS A 117 26.71 10.39 -20.13
N ALA A 118 26.00 10.91 -19.14
CA ALA A 118 25.41 10.15 -18.06
C ALA A 118 23.93 10.52 -17.93
N VAL A 119 23.11 9.57 -17.48
CA VAL A 119 21.68 9.78 -17.26
C VAL A 119 21.32 9.26 -15.88
N THR A 120 20.62 10.05 -15.09
CA THR A 120 20.02 9.59 -13.83
C THR A 120 18.50 9.47 -13.97
N PHE A 121 17.92 8.58 -13.18
CA PHE A 121 16.49 8.29 -13.20
C PHE A 121 15.92 8.28 -11.81
N ASP A 122 14.84 9.05 -11.66
CA ASP A 122 14.01 9.17 -10.48
C ASP A 122 14.75 9.66 -9.23
N ASP A 123 14.08 10.40 -8.35
CA ASP A 123 14.61 10.70 -7.03
C ASP A 123 14.36 9.54 -6.06
N TRP A 124 15.28 9.30 -5.14
CA TRP A 124 15.06 8.41 -3.99
C TRP A 124 13.80 8.87 -3.23
N HIS A 125 12.86 7.95 -2.98
CA HIS A 125 11.51 8.25 -2.49
C HIS A 125 10.66 9.18 -3.39
N GLY A 126 10.97 9.26 -4.68
CA GLY A 126 10.27 10.09 -5.67
C GLY A 126 10.11 9.41 -7.03
N THR A 127 10.00 8.09 -7.10
CA THR A 127 9.86 7.37 -8.38
C THR A 127 8.62 7.84 -9.15
N GLY A 128 8.85 8.38 -10.35
CA GLY A 128 7.82 8.95 -11.22
C GLY A 128 7.23 10.29 -10.73
N TYR A 129 7.79 10.88 -9.67
CA TYR A 129 7.38 12.17 -9.12
C TYR A 129 8.48 13.23 -9.27
N GLY A 130 8.07 14.49 -9.28
CA GLY A 130 9.01 15.62 -9.35
C GLY A 130 9.63 15.83 -10.74
N PRO A 131 10.59 16.77 -10.85
CA PRO A 131 11.18 17.18 -12.11
C PRO A 131 12.32 16.28 -12.61
N ASN A 132 12.75 15.29 -11.82
CA ASN A 132 13.95 14.49 -12.06
C ASN A 132 13.65 13.03 -12.41
N ALA A 133 12.56 12.75 -13.13
CA ALA A 133 12.26 11.40 -13.59
C ALA A 133 13.35 10.90 -14.56
N VAL A 134 13.87 11.79 -15.40
CA VAL A 134 15.07 11.57 -16.22
C VAL A 134 15.93 12.84 -16.21
N VAL A 135 17.21 12.73 -15.88
CA VAL A 135 18.16 13.85 -15.96
C VAL A 135 19.35 13.47 -16.81
N ILE A 136 19.66 14.29 -17.81
CA ILE A 136 20.73 14.06 -18.79
C ILE A 136 21.89 15.01 -18.47
N TYR A 137 23.07 14.44 -18.33
CA TYR A 137 24.33 15.15 -18.15
C TYR A 137 25.23 14.89 -19.35
N GLY A 138 25.78 15.96 -19.92
CA GLY A 138 26.75 15.90 -21.00
C GLY A 138 28.19 16.08 -20.52
N ALA A 139 29.05 16.49 -21.44
CA ALA A 139 30.46 16.74 -21.19
C ALA A 139 30.68 17.68 -19.98
N GLY A 140 31.67 17.33 -19.14
CA GLY A 140 31.99 18.08 -17.92
C GLY A 140 30.91 18.05 -16.84
N GLY A 141 29.92 17.15 -16.93
CA GLY A 141 28.84 17.05 -15.93
C GLY A 141 27.77 18.13 -16.07
N LYS A 142 27.74 18.86 -17.19
CA LYS A 142 26.71 19.86 -17.46
C LYS A 142 25.34 19.19 -17.59
N MET A 143 24.37 19.60 -16.78
CA MET A 143 22.98 19.21 -16.96
C MET A 143 22.44 19.77 -18.28
N LEU A 144 22.08 18.90 -19.21
CA LEU A 144 21.50 19.25 -20.50
C LEU A 144 19.97 19.34 -20.41
N ARG A 145 19.36 18.41 -19.67
CA ARG A 145 17.91 18.36 -19.49
C ARG A 145 17.53 17.68 -18.18
N ALA A 146 16.48 18.16 -17.54
CA ALA A 146 15.71 17.42 -16.53
C ALA A 146 14.27 17.29 -17.04
N LEU A 147 13.70 16.11 -16.92
CA LEU A 147 12.37 15.76 -17.41
C LEU A 147 11.55 15.18 -16.25
N ALA A 148 10.37 15.75 -16.05
CA ALA A 148 9.33 15.13 -15.25
C ALA A 148 8.71 13.96 -16.03
N LEU A 149 7.98 13.07 -15.34
CA LEU A 149 7.29 11.97 -16.01
C LEU A 149 6.27 12.46 -17.06
N SER A 150 5.66 13.64 -16.82
CA SER A 150 4.74 14.30 -17.76
C SER A 150 5.40 14.80 -19.04
N ASP A 151 6.73 14.93 -19.06
CA ASP A 151 7.48 15.23 -20.29
C ASP A 151 7.75 13.95 -21.10
N VAL A 152 7.63 12.78 -20.48
CA VAL A 152 7.88 11.47 -21.11
C VAL A 152 6.59 10.83 -21.63
N VAL A 153 5.51 10.91 -20.86
CA VAL A 153 4.20 10.35 -21.19
C VAL A 153 3.04 11.27 -20.79
N PRO A 154 1.88 11.19 -21.48
CA PRO A 154 0.70 11.99 -21.16
C PRO A 154 0.14 11.77 -19.74
N ALA A 155 -0.51 12.79 -19.18
CA ALA A 155 -1.01 12.75 -17.80
C ALA A 155 -2.09 11.67 -17.54
N ASP A 156 -2.93 11.35 -18.52
CA ASP A 156 -3.91 10.26 -18.43
C ASP A 156 -3.22 8.89 -18.39
N TYR A 157 -2.14 8.72 -19.15
CA TYR A 157 -1.29 7.54 -19.10
C TYR A 157 -0.64 7.38 -17.72
N ILE A 158 -0.13 8.47 -17.13
CA ILE A 158 0.46 8.47 -15.79
C ILE A 158 -0.55 7.99 -14.75
N LYS A 159 -1.79 8.50 -14.79
CA LYS A 159 -2.85 8.08 -13.87
C LYS A 159 -3.20 6.60 -14.00
N ALA A 160 -3.10 6.04 -15.22
CA ALA A 160 -3.36 4.63 -15.48
C ALA A 160 -2.21 3.71 -15.04
N LEU A 161 -1.00 4.23 -14.83
CA LEU A 161 0.15 3.42 -14.46
C LEU A 161 -0.03 2.78 -13.07
N PRO A 162 0.53 1.56 -12.87
CA PRO A 162 0.59 0.96 -11.55
C PRO A 162 1.36 1.87 -10.60
N HIS A 163 0.82 2.10 -9.41
CA HIS A 163 1.46 2.92 -8.39
C HIS A 163 1.28 2.32 -7.00
N SER A 164 2.24 2.64 -6.14
CA SER A 164 2.21 2.41 -4.71
C SER A 164 1.73 3.69 -4.01
N VAL A 165 1.74 3.71 -2.67
CA VAL A 165 1.45 4.94 -1.91
C VAL A 165 2.47 6.06 -2.21
N SER A 166 3.69 5.71 -2.65
CA SER A 166 4.81 6.66 -2.76
C SER A 166 5.58 6.58 -4.07
N SER A 167 5.22 5.70 -5.02
CA SER A 167 5.91 5.54 -6.30
C SER A 167 4.94 5.30 -7.45
N ILE A 168 5.26 5.81 -8.64
CA ILE A 168 4.66 5.38 -9.89
C ILE A 168 5.61 4.36 -10.54
N HIS A 169 5.16 3.14 -10.74
CA HIS A 169 5.96 2.11 -11.42
C HIS A 169 5.85 2.33 -12.94
N TRP A 170 6.68 3.22 -13.47
CA TRP A 170 6.51 3.72 -14.84
C TRP A 170 7.47 3.11 -15.87
N ARG A 171 8.59 2.50 -15.45
CA ARG A 171 9.61 1.96 -16.36
C ARG A 171 10.25 0.64 -15.89
N ARG A 172 10.86 -0.07 -16.85
CA ARG A 172 11.89 -1.10 -16.62
C ARG A 172 13.29 -0.48 -16.69
N ASN A 173 14.32 -1.33 -16.86
CA ASN A 173 15.70 -0.92 -16.96
C ASN A 173 15.96 -0.16 -18.27
N PRO A 174 16.30 1.15 -18.22
CA PRO A 174 16.70 1.91 -19.39
C PRO A 174 18.05 1.45 -19.93
N ARG A 175 18.33 1.80 -21.19
CA ARG A 175 19.58 1.46 -21.89
C ARG A 175 19.93 2.53 -22.92
N PHE A 176 21.19 2.67 -23.28
CA PHE A 176 21.54 3.50 -24.45
C PHE A 176 21.13 2.81 -25.75
N SER A 177 20.78 3.60 -26.77
CA SER A 177 20.62 3.11 -28.13
C SER A 177 21.96 2.61 -28.69
N PRO A 178 21.97 1.67 -29.66
CA PRO A 178 23.22 1.15 -30.22
C PRO A 178 24.14 2.21 -30.84
N ASP A 179 23.57 3.31 -31.36
CA ASP A 179 24.31 4.45 -31.91
C ASP A 179 24.79 5.45 -30.84
N GLY A 180 24.45 5.22 -29.57
CA GLY A 180 24.81 6.10 -28.45
C GLY A 180 24.16 7.48 -28.49
N ARG A 181 23.14 7.72 -29.31
CA ARG A 181 22.52 9.06 -29.42
C ARG A 181 21.32 9.27 -28.50
N LYS A 182 20.73 8.18 -28.02
CA LYS A 182 19.49 8.21 -27.23
C LYS A 182 19.62 7.33 -26.01
N VAL A 183 18.84 7.65 -24.99
CA VAL A 183 18.48 6.68 -23.96
C VAL A 183 17.09 6.11 -24.26
N ILE A 184 16.99 4.80 -24.26
CA ILE A 184 15.77 4.04 -24.49
C ILE A 184 15.22 3.59 -23.15
N ILE A 185 13.97 3.97 -22.90
CA ILE A 185 13.25 3.71 -21.66
C ILE A 185 12.08 2.78 -21.98
N PRO A 186 12.10 1.53 -21.51
CA PRO A 186 10.94 0.66 -21.64
C PRO A 186 9.89 1.09 -20.61
N VAL A 187 8.91 1.87 -21.08
CA VAL A 187 7.79 2.38 -20.28
C VAL A 187 6.73 1.29 -20.15
N LEU A 188 6.18 1.10 -18.95
CA LEU A 188 5.15 0.09 -18.72
C LEU A 188 3.86 0.42 -19.46
N ILE A 189 3.23 -0.59 -20.05
CA ILE A 189 1.88 -0.49 -20.60
C ILE A 189 0.88 -0.74 -19.46
N PRO A 190 -0.02 0.20 -19.15
CA PRO A 190 -1.03 0.02 -18.11
C PRO A 190 -1.87 -1.25 -18.29
N THR A 191 -2.14 -1.93 -17.18
CA THR A 191 -3.01 -3.12 -17.12
C THR A 191 -3.97 -3.00 -15.95
N GLU A 192 -5.15 -3.63 -16.05
CA GLU A 192 -6.17 -3.59 -15.00
C GLU A 192 -5.72 -4.32 -13.73
N ASN A 193 -4.93 -5.39 -13.88
CA ASN A 193 -4.39 -6.18 -12.79
C ASN A 193 -2.89 -5.97 -12.64
N PHE A 194 -2.38 -6.17 -11.42
CA PHE A 194 -0.94 -6.27 -11.21
C PHE A 194 -0.42 -7.52 -11.91
N VAL A 195 0.55 -7.32 -12.80
CA VAL A 195 1.25 -8.39 -13.52
C VAL A 195 2.69 -8.39 -13.04
N SER A 196 3.28 -9.56 -12.79
CA SER A 196 4.69 -9.67 -12.38
C SER A 196 5.65 -9.22 -13.48
N ASP A 197 5.29 -9.47 -14.74
CA ASP A 197 6.02 -9.03 -15.92
C ASP A 197 5.16 -8.21 -16.89
N PRO A 198 4.90 -6.92 -16.57
CA PRO A 198 4.12 -6.05 -17.44
C PRO A 198 4.84 -5.80 -18.77
N ALA A 199 4.06 -5.83 -19.85
CA ALA A 199 4.52 -5.42 -21.17
C ALA A 199 5.01 -3.96 -21.15
N THR A 200 5.94 -3.64 -22.04
CA THR A 200 6.51 -2.30 -22.15
C THR A 200 6.50 -1.80 -23.59
N ILE A 201 6.62 -0.48 -23.72
CA ILE A 201 6.85 0.22 -24.97
C ILE A 201 8.11 1.07 -24.83
N ASP A 202 9.00 0.98 -25.81
CA ASP A 202 10.23 1.77 -25.79
C ASP A 202 9.97 3.23 -26.20
N ILE A 203 10.27 4.13 -25.27
CA ILE A 203 10.34 5.58 -25.49
C ILE A 203 11.81 5.99 -25.55
N ALA A 204 12.18 6.75 -26.57
CA ALA A 204 13.53 7.27 -26.74
C ALA A 204 13.61 8.73 -26.30
N VAL A 205 14.68 9.07 -25.59
CA VAL A 205 15.04 10.44 -25.24
C VAL A 205 16.39 10.76 -25.89
N ASP A 206 16.42 11.80 -26.70
CA ASP A 206 17.65 12.28 -27.35
C ASP A 206 18.62 12.87 -26.31
N LEU A 207 19.89 12.46 -26.35
CA LEU A 207 20.86 12.89 -25.35
C LEU A 207 21.34 14.34 -25.54
N VAL A 208 21.14 14.93 -26.72
CA VAL A 208 21.60 16.30 -27.02
C VAL A 208 20.64 17.34 -26.47
N ASP A 209 19.35 17.17 -26.71
CA ASP A 209 18.32 18.17 -26.39
C ASP A 209 17.21 17.67 -25.45
N GLY A 210 17.21 16.37 -25.12
CA GLY A 210 16.20 15.75 -24.28
C GLY A 210 14.85 15.53 -24.98
N ARG A 211 14.79 15.60 -26.31
CA ARG A 211 13.54 15.39 -27.04
C ARG A 211 13.06 13.95 -26.89
N VAL A 212 11.81 13.80 -26.47
CA VAL A 212 11.14 12.52 -26.26
C VAL A 212 10.39 12.10 -27.52
N SER A 213 10.50 10.81 -27.90
CA SER A 213 9.72 10.23 -28.99
C SER A 213 9.54 8.72 -28.80
N PRO A 214 8.39 8.13 -29.17
CA PRO A 214 8.25 6.67 -29.19
C PRO A 214 9.09 6.08 -30.32
N ILE A 215 9.69 4.91 -30.09
CA ILE A 215 10.41 4.18 -31.16
C ILE A 215 9.43 3.65 -32.21
N ASN A 216 8.26 3.19 -31.77
CA ASN A 216 7.21 2.65 -32.64
C ASN A 216 5.89 3.38 -32.36
N LEU A 217 5.48 4.25 -33.29
CA LEU A 217 4.26 5.04 -33.17
C LEU A 217 2.99 4.18 -33.07
N GLY A 218 2.86 3.14 -33.89
CA GLY A 218 1.66 2.28 -33.86
C GLY A 218 1.54 1.50 -32.55
N ALA A 219 2.65 0.99 -32.02
CA ALA A 219 2.66 0.34 -30.72
C ALA A 219 2.40 1.33 -29.57
N TRP A 220 2.87 2.58 -29.70
CA TRP A 220 2.57 3.65 -28.76
C TRP A 220 1.08 4.03 -28.75
N ASP A 221 0.44 4.14 -29.92
CA ASP A 221 -1.00 4.41 -30.02
C ASP A 221 -1.83 3.31 -29.37
N ALA A 222 -1.44 2.04 -29.57
CA ALA A 222 -2.05 0.90 -28.91
C ALA A 222 -1.86 0.94 -27.39
N ALA A 223 -0.65 1.28 -26.92
CA ALA A 223 -0.36 1.43 -25.50
C ALA A 223 -1.22 2.55 -24.87
N GLN A 224 -1.35 3.71 -25.54
CA GLN A 224 -2.20 4.81 -25.08
C GLN A 224 -3.68 4.40 -25.03
N ALA A 225 -4.17 3.62 -25.99
CA ALA A 225 -5.53 3.08 -25.95
C ALA A 225 -5.74 2.14 -24.76
N ALA A 226 -4.75 1.28 -24.44
CA ALA A 226 -4.78 0.45 -23.24
C ALA A 226 -4.81 1.31 -21.96
N GLY A 227 -3.97 2.35 -21.88
CA GLY A 227 -3.96 3.31 -20.78
C GLY A 227 -5.31 3.96 -20.54
N ARG A 228 -5.97 4.47 -21.60
CA ARG A 228 -7.32 5.06 -21.49
C ARG A 228 -8.36 4.06 -20.98
N LYS A 229 -8.29 2.79 -21.42
CA LYS A 229 -9.20 1.74 -20.95
C LYS A 229 -9.01 1.48 -19.45
N VAL A 230 -7.76 1.34 -19.00
CA VAL A 230 -7.43 1.11 -17.59
C VAL A 230 -7.87 2.28 -16.72
N LEU A 231 -7.59 3.52 -17.15
CA LEU A 231 -8.03 4.71 -16.44
C LEU A 231 -9.56 4.77 -16.30
N ALA A 232 -10.30 4.47 -17.38
CA ALA A 232 -11.76 4.44 -17.34
C ALA A 232 -12.28 3.39 -16.33
N ALA A 233 -11.65 2.22 -16.27
CA ALA A 233 -11.98 1.18 -15.30
C ALA A 233 -11.67 1.61 -13.85
N GLN A 234 -10.53 2.25 -13.61
CA GLN A 234 -10.15 2.78 -12.30
C GLN A 234 -11.14 3.86 -11.82
N VAL A 235 -11.47 4.82 -12.70
CA VAL A 235 -12.46 5.87 -12.39
C VAL A 235 -13.82 5.28 -12.09
N ALA A 236 -14.28 4.29 -12.87
CA ALA A 236 -15.55 3.60 -12.62
C ALA A 236 -15.54 2.83 -11.29
N TYR A 237 -14.42 2.18 -10.96
CA TYR A 237 -14.25 1.48 -9.69
C TYR A 237 -14.26 2.45 -8.51
N GLU A 238 -13.52 3.55 -8.58
CA GLU A 238 -13.49 4.57 -7.52
C GLU A 238 -14.85 5.21 -7.32
N ALA A 239 -15.58 5.52 -8.40
CA ALA A 239 -16.93 6.04 -8.32
C ALA A 239 -17.89 5.04 -7.66
N SER A 240 -17.80 3.75 -8.02
CA SER A 240 -18.60 2.68 -7.40
C SER A 240 -18.26 2.49 -5.91
N ALA A 241 -16.96 2.46 -5.58
CA ALA A 241 -16.49 2.35 -4.20
C ALA A 241 -16.92 3.55 -3.35
N LYS A 242 -16.87 4.75 -3.91
CA LYS A 242 -17.37 5.98 -3.27
C LYS A 242 -18.87 5.91 -3.05
N ALA A 243 -19.64 5.54 -4.07
CA ALA A 243 -21.09 5.39 -3.95
C ALA A 243 -21.47 4.34 -2.87
N ALA A 244 -20.78 3.19 -2.84
CA ALA A 244 -20.99 2.16 -1.84
C ALA A 244 -20.62 2.62 -0.41
N PHE A 245 -19.54 3.40 -0.27
CA PHE A 245 -19.14 3.97 1.02
C PHE A 245 -20.15 5.00 1.56
N LEU A 246 -20.74 5.82 0.67
CA LEU A 246 -21.72 6.83 1.02
C LEU A 246 -23.12 6.25 1.26
N ALA A 247 -23.48 5.17 0.57
CA ALA A 247 -24.77 4.51 0.73
C ALA A 247 -24.99 4.05 2.18
N PRO A 248 -26.23 4.13 2.71
CA PRO A 248 -26.55 3.55 4.00
C PRO A 248 -26.21 2.05 4.06
N LEU A 249 -25.60 1.62 5.16
CA LEU A 249 -25.19 0.24 5.34
C LEU A 249 -26.39 -0.59 5.78
N LEU A 250 -26.64 -1.70 5.07
CA LEU A 250 -27.55 -2.76 5.47
C LEU A 250 -26.74 -4.02 5.76
N GLY A 251 -27.40 -5.03 6.32
CA GLY A 251 -26.86 -6.37 6.50
C GLY A 251 -26.28 -6.96 5.20
N PRO A 252 -25.39 -7.96 5.34
CA PRO A 252 -24.75 -8.58 4.19
C PRO A 252 -25.77 -9.26 3.28
N LYS A 253 -25.58 -9.14 1.95
CA LYS A 253 -26.47 -9.78 0.95
C LYS A 253 -26.37 -11.30 0.94
N ALA A 254 -25.19 -11.82 1.28
CA ALA A 254 -24.95 -13.25 1.42
C ALA A 254 -24.70 -13.58 2.89
N ASN A 255 -25.35 -14.63 3.39
CA ASN A 255 -25.14 -15.12 4.74
C ASN A 255 -23.84 -15.93 4.83
N ALA A 256 -22.71 -15.24 4.77
CA ALA A 256 -21.38 -15.83 4.77
C ALA A 256 -20.47 -15.12 5.77
N GLU A 257 -19.56 -15.88 6.39
CA GLU A 257 -18.67 -15.40 7.46
C GLU A 257 -17.89 -14.14 7.07
N ARG A 258 -17.26 -14.15 5.88
CA ARG A 258 -16.51 -13.00 5.36
C ARG A 258 -17.36 -11.74 5.23
N GLU A 259 -18.60 -11.87 4.77
CA GLU A 259 -19.50 -10.73 4.58
C GLU A 259 -19.95 -10.15 5.93
N TRP A 260 -20.20 -11.01 6.92
CA TRP A 260 -20.50 -10.58 8.29
C TRP A 260 -19.32 -9.84 8.94
N HIS A 261 -18.09 -10.33 8.79
CA HIS A 261 -16.91 -9.58 9.27
C HIS A 261 -16.75 -8.21 8.59
N GLY A 262 -17.13 -8.10 7.30
CA GLY A 262 -17.18 -6.81 6.59
C GLY A 262 -18.24 -5.88 7.17
N TYR A 263 -19.47 -6.39 7.32
CA TYR A 263 -20.59 -5.65 7.89
C TYR A 263 -20.30 -5.15 9.31
N LEU A 264 -19.81 -6.01 10.21
CA LEU A 264 -19.54 -5.67 11.60
C LEU A 264 -18.51 -4.52 11.71
N ARG A 265 -17.40 -4.60 10.97
CA ARG A 265 -16.39 -3.53 10.98
C ARG A 265 -16.95 -2.20 10.47
N GLU A 266 -17.67 -2.23 9.35
CA GLU A 266 -18.23 -1.00 8.77
C GLU A 266 -19.38 -0.43 9.63
N ALA A 267 -20.22 -1.27 10.22
CA ALA A 267 -21.31 -0.86 11.12
C ALA A 267 -20.77 -0.16 12.37
N VAL A 268 -19.76 -0.76 13.02
CA VAL A 268 -19.10 -0.14 14.18
C VAL A 268 -18.42 1.17 13.77
N GLY A 269 -17.69 1.19 12.65
CA GLY A 269 -17.08 2.42 12.12
C GLY A 269 -18.10 3.55 11.92
N ARG A 270 -19.29 3.23 11.40
CA ARG A 270 -20.39 4.20 11.24
C ARG A 270 -21.03 4.65 12.56
N LEU A 271 -20.95 3.87 13.63
CA LEU A 271 -21.48 4.27 14.93
C LEU A 271 -20.47 5.07 15.75
N ILE A 272 -19.20 4.65 15.80
CA ILE A 272 -18.22 5.20 16.74
C ILE A 272 -16.96 5.81 16.09
N GLY A 273 -16.72 5.59 14.79
CA GLY A 273 -15.56 6.13 14.06
C GLY A 273 -14.50 5.07 13.79
N ASP A 274 -13.44 5.45 13.08
CA ASP A 274 -12.36 4.52 12.66
C ASP A 274 -11.16 4.52 13.63
N ASP A 275 -11.20 5.31 14.70
CA ASP A 275 -10.07 5.47 15.62
C ASP A 275 -9.87 4.24 16.53
N GLU A 276 -10.89 3.38 16.62
CA GLU A 276 -10.84 2.13 17.36
C GLU A 276 -11.40 0.99 16.51
N THR A 277 -10.63 -0.08 16.36
CA THR A 277 -11.05 -1.25 15.58
C THR A 277 -11.69 -2.28 16.52
N PRO A 278 -12.97 -2.65 16.32
CA PRO A 278 -13.57 -3.70 17.14
C PRO A 278 -12.95 -5.06 16.82
N SER A 279 -12.85 -5.92 17.82
CA SER A 279 -12.75 -7.36 17.54
C SER A 279 -14.05 -7.81 16.89
N THR A 280 -13.98 -8.60 15.81
CA THR A 280 -15.18 -9.11 15.14
C THR A 280 -15.21 -10.63 15.20
N THR A 281 -16.34 -11.20 15.59
CA THR A 281 -16.54 -12.65 15.68
C THR A 281 -17.86 -13.03 15.04
N VAL A 282 -17.84 -14.10 14.24
CA VAL A 282 -19.02 -14.66 13.59
C VAL A 282 -19.21 -16.10 14.06
N LEU A 283 -20.33 -16.36 14.72
CA LEU A 283 -20.72 -17.71 15.12
C LEU A 283 -21.17 -18.51 13.89
N ARG A 284 -20.65 -19.72 13.73
CA ARG A 284 -21.01 -20.60 12.62
C ARG A 284 -22.35 -21.29 12.84
N LEU A 285 -22.84 -21.97 11.80
CA LEU A 285 -24.02 -22.80 11.91
C LEU A 285 -23.76 -24.01 12.85
N PRO A 286 -24.78 -24.49 13.59
CA PRO A 286 -24.63 -25.62 14.51
C PRO A 286 -24.10 -26.92 13.89
N ASP A 287 -24.29 -27.10 12.58
CA ASP A 287 -23.90 -28.29 11.82
C ASP A 287 -22.50 -28.18 11.18
N ALA A 288 -21.80 -27.06 11.37
CA ALA A 288 -20.43 -26.92 10.90
C ALA A 288 -19.46 -27.79 11.72
N ASP A 289 -18.49 -28.42 11.05
CA ASP A 289 -17.49 -29.32 11.67
C ASP A 289 -16.74 -28.67 12.84
N ASP A 290 -16.51 -27.36 12.77
CA ASP A 290 -15.81 -26.58 13.80
C ASP A 290 -16.74 -25.63 14.58
N TYR A 291 -18.04 -25.93 14.61
CA TYR A 291 -19.02 -25.16 15.38
C TYR A 291 -18.60 -24.95 16.85
N ALA A 292 -18.14 -26.00 17.52
CA ALA A 292 -17.69 -25.93 18.91
C ALA A 292 -16.50 -24.97 19.10
N VAL A 293 -15.63 -24.86 18.08
CA VAL A 293 -14.53 -23.89 18.08
C VAL A 293 -15.09 -22.47 17.96
N SER A 294 -16.09 -22.26 17.09
CA SER A 294 -16.76 -20.96 16.94
C SER A 294 -17.54 -20.51 18.18
N GLU A 295 -18.10 -21.44 18.98
CA GLU A 295 -18.67 -21.09 20.30
C GLU A 295 -17.59 -20.52 21.23
N THR A 296 -16.38 -21.08 21.18
CA THR A 296 -15.25 -20.63 22.00
C THR A 296 -14.80 -19.23 21.58
N TRP A 297 -14.78 -18.92 20.28
CA TRP A 297 -14.46 -17.57 19.79
C TRP A 297 -15.43 -16.51 20.32
N VAL A 298 -16.73 -16.81 20.44
CA VAL A 298 -17.71 -15.87 20.99
C VAL A 298 -17.43 -15.60 22.46
N HIS A 299 -17.10 -16.63 23.23
CA HIS A 299 -16.73 -16.49 24.64
C HIS A 299 -15.45 -15.64 24.78
N ASP A 300 -14.40 -16.01 24.06
CA ASP A 300 -13.08 -15.38 24.17
C ASP A 300 -13.12 -13.91 23.75
N ALA A 301 -13.85 -13.60 22.67
CA ALA A 301 -14.03 -12.23 22.21
C ALA A 301 -14.62 -11.32 23.29
N LEU A 302 -15.46 -11.84 24.19
CA LEU A 302 -16.07 -11.09 25.28
C LEU A 302 -15.20 -11.04 26.54
N THR A 303 -14.42 -12.08 26.81
CA THR A 303 -13.71 -12.22 28.11
C THR A 303 -12.23 -11.86 28.07
N GLU A 304 -11.60 -11.83 26.90
CA GLU A 304 -10.18 -11.53 26.79
C GLU A 304 -9.88 -10.03 26.97
N SER A 305 -8.78 -9.73 27.67
CA SER A 305 -8.51 -8.41 28.28
C SER A 305 -8.20 -7.28 27.32
N TYR A 306 -8.08 -7.55 26.02
CA TYR A 306 -7.74 -6.56 25.00
C TYR A 306 -8.96 -6.01 24.23
N ALA A 307 -10.17 -6.50 24.50
CA ALA A 307 -11.35 -6.17 23.71
C ALA A 307 -12.33 -5.23 24.45
N ASP A 308 -12.02 -3.94 24.51
CA ASP A 308 -12.96 -2.93 25.01
C ASP A 308 -14.21 -2.80 24.11
N LYS A 309 -14.10 -3.25 22.85
CA LYS A 309 -15.16 -3.18 21.83
C LYS A 309 -15.19 -4.47 21.02
N VAL A 310 -16.35 -5.14 21.04
CA VAL A 310 -16.56 -6.43 20.40
C VAL A 310 -17.77 -6.35 19.49
N ALA A 311 -17.67 -6.88 18.29
CA ALA A 311 -18.77 -6.97 17.35
C ALA A 311 -19.07 -8.44 17.03
N LEU A 312 -20.30 -8.87 17.28
CA LEU A 312 -20.73 -10.26 17.16
C LEU A 312 -21.83 -10.39 16.11
N ALA A 313 -21.72 -11.41 15.27
CA ALA A 313 -22.78 -11.87 14.38
C ALA A 313 -22.86 -13.40 14.40
N SER A 314 -23.83 -13.94 13.67
CA SER A 314 -23.97 -15.38 13.49
C SER A 314 -24.60 -15.67 12.14
N LEU A 315 -24.26 -16.83 11.57
CA LEU A 315 -24.97 -17.37 10.42
C LEU A 315 -26.40 -17.84 10.78
N SER A 316 -26.72 -17.90 12.08
CA SER A 316 -28.05 -18.18 12.65
C SER A 316 -28.29 -17.32 13.90
N GLU A 317 -29.16 -16.30 13.81
CA GLU A 317 -29.46 -15.42 14.95
C GLU A 317 -30.00 -16.17 16.18
N PRO A 318 -30.96 -17.11 16.07
CA PRO A 318 -31.44 -17.85 17.23
C PRO A 318 -30.32 -18.63 17.93
N ASN A 319 -29.37 -19.15 17.14
CA ASN A 319 -28.22 -19.85 17.69
C ASN A 319 -27.28 -18.90 18.46
N LEU A 320 -27.08 -17.67 17.96
CA LEU A 320 -26.29 -16.67 18.68
C LEU A 320 -26.89 -16.38 20.05
N VAL A 321 -28.21 -16.19 20.12
CA VAL A 321 -28.91 -15.95 21.38
C VAL A 321 -28.71 -17.11 22.35
N ALA A 322 -28.79 -18.35 21.87
CA ALA A 322 -28.56 -19.54 22.68
C ALA A 322 -27.13 -19.62 23.23
N VAL A 323 -26.13 -19.36 22.38
CA VAL A 323 -24.71 -19.34 22.77
C VAL A 323 -24.42 -18.22 23.77
N LEU A 324 -24.95 -17.02 23.54
CA LEU A 324 -24.81 -15.90 24.48
C LEU A 324 -25.41 -16.26 25.85
N LYS A 325 -26.65 -16.80 25.89
CA LYS A 325 -27.26 -17.29 27.14
C LYS A 325 -26.35 -18.29 27.87
N LYS A 326 -25.81 -19.27 27.16
CA LYS A 326 -24.90 -20.30 27.70
C LYS A 326 -23.58 -19.71 28.22
N ALA A 327 -22.99 -18.76 27.48
CA ALA A 327 -21.75 -18.10 27.86
C ALA A 327 -21.94 -17.25 29.12
N PHE A 328 -23.00 -16.44 29.18
CA PHE A 328 -23.22 -15.50 30.29
C PHE A 328 -23.68 -16.14 31.59
N LEU A 329 -24.33 -17.31 31.55
CA LEU A 329 -24.66 -18.06 32.77
C LEU A 329 -23.43 -18.41 33.61
N LYS A 330 -22.24 -18.44 33.01
CA LYS A 330 -20.98 -18.83 33.66
C LYS A 330 -20.11 -17.64 34.08
N LEU A 331 -20.47 -16.40 33.69
CA LEU A 331 -19.67 -15.23 34.00
C LEU A 331 -20.05 -14.61 35.36
N PRO A 332 -19.07 -14.09 36.12
CA PRO A 332 -19.36 -13.29 37.31
C PRO A 332 -20.17 -12.03 36.97
N ASP A 333 -20.99 -11.57 37.91
CA ASP A 333 -21.76 -10.34 37.74
C ASP A 333 -20.84 -9.13 37.51
N GLY A 334 -21.17 -8.30 36.52
CA GLY A 334 -20.43 -7.09 36.18
C GLY A 334 -19.03 -7.31 35.58
N SER A 335 -18.65 -8.55 35.27
CA SER A 335 -17.31 -8.88 34.77
C SER A 335 -16.96 -8.20 33.44
N LEU A 336 -17.96 -7.75 32.69
CA LEU A 336 -17.82 -7.10 31.38
C LEU A 336 -18.13 -5.60 31.41
N SER A 337 -18.08 -4.95 32.58
CA SER A 337 -18.39 -3.52 32.76
C SER A 337 -17.59 -2.55 31.87
N LYS A 338 -16.44 -2.98 31.34
CA LYS A 338 -15.61 -2.19 30.41
C LYS A 338 -15.87 -2.48 28.94
N VAL A 339 -16.62 -3.54 28.63
CA VAL A 339 -16.86 -4.00 27.26
C VAL A 339 -18.08 -3.31 26.67
N THR A 340 -17.93 -2.81 25.44
CA THR A 340 -19.05 -2.46 24.57
C THR A 340 -19.24 -3.56 23.52
N ALA A 341 -20.37 -4.28 23.59
CA ALA A 341 -20.72 -5.34 22.66
C ALA A 341 -21.74 -4.86 21.62
N PHE A 342 -21.33 -4.83 20.36
CA PHE A 342 -22.17 -4.59 19.20
C PHE A 342 -22.67 -5.93 18.66
N ILE A 343 -23.98 -6.17 18.64
CA ILE A 343 -24.53 -7.50 18.36
C ILE A 343 -25.50 -7.41 17.18
N ALA A 344 -25.16 -8.10 16.10
CA ALA A 344 -25.98 -8.16 14.90
C ALA A 344 -27.11 -9.17 15.07
N VAL A 345 -28.28 -8.65 15.43
CA VAL A 345 -29.54 -9.39 15.54
C VAL A 345 -30.72 -8.48 15.19
N SER A 346 -31.73 -9.07 14.57
CA SER A 346 -33.01 -8.42 14.31
C SER A 346 -33.74 -8.00 15.59
N ASP A 347 -34.67 -7.06 15.46
CA ASP A 347 -35.57 -6.64 16.55
C ASP A 347 -36.32 -7.79 17.23
N GLN A 348 -36.58 -8.87 16.49
CA GLN A 348 -37.23 -10.07 17.03
C GLN A 348 -36.41 -10.75 18.12
N ASN A 349 -35.08 -10.83 17.94
CA ASN A 349 -34.17 -11.55 18.83
C ASN A 349 -33.52 -10.65 19.89
N TRP A 350 -33.57 -9.33 19.70
CA TRP A 350 -32.93 -8.37 20.59
C TRP A 350 -33.37 -8.45 22.07
N PRO A 351 -34.67 -8.58 22.41
CA PRO A 351 -35.09 -8.71 23.81
C PRO A 351 -34.43 -9.88 24.55
N GLU A 352 -34.20 -11.00 23.84
CA GLU A 352 -33.55 -12.16 24.43
C GLU A 352 -32.05 -11.94 24.66
N VAL A 353 -31.37 -11.20 23.77
CA VAL A 353 -29.98 -10.77 23.97
C VAL A 353 -29.86 -9.86 25.20
N VAL A 354 -30.73 -8.85 25.30
CA VAL A 354 -30.77 -7.93 26.45
C VAL A 354 -30.98 -8.72 27.75
N SER A 355 -31.90 -9.69 27.75
CA SER A 355 -32.14 -10.54 28.91
C SER A 355 -30.92 -11.40 29.26
N ALA A 356 -30.25 -12.00 28.27
CA ALA A 356 -29.07 -12.82 28.47
C ALA A 356 -27.89 -12.03 29.05
N MET A 357 -27.74 -10.77 28.66
CA MET A 357 -26.59 -9.93 29.01
C MET A 357 -26.81 -9.03 30.22
N ARG A 358 -28.02 -8.99 30.80
CA ARG A 358 -28.40 -8.07 31.87
C ARG A 358 -27.45 -8.05 33.06
N ARG A 359 -26.88 -9.20 33.44
CA ARG A 359 -25.97 -9.34 34.59
C ARG A 359 -24.51 -9.06 34.28
N SER A 360 -24.14 -9.01 32.99
CA SER A 360 -22.73 -8.94 32.58
C SER A 360 -22.08 -7.57 32.86
N GLY A 361 -22.88 -6.50 32.96
CA GLY A 361 -22.39 -5.13 33.06
C GLY A 361 -21.93 -4.53 31.73
N ALA A 362 -21.89 -5.30 30.64
CA ALA A 362 -21.50 -4.79 29.33
C ALA A 362 -22.48 -3.73 28.80
N LYS A 363 -21.95 -2.73 28.11
CA LYS A 363 -22.77 -1.84 27.28
C LYS A 363 -23.10 -2.58 25.98
N ILE A 364 -24.37 -2.84 25.73
CA ILE A 364 -24.81 -3.54 24.51
C ILE A 364 -25.42 -2.59 23.50
N VAL A 365 -25.10 -2.79 22.22
CA VAL A 365 -25.60 -2.01 21.08
C VAL A 365 -26.12 -2.99 20.03
N GLN A 366 -27.38 -2.84 19.63
CA GLN A 366 -27.96 -3.65 18.56
C GLN A 366 -27.47 -3.17 17.20
N LEU A 367 -27.08 -4.11 16.34
CA LEU A 367 -26.82 -3.89 14.93
C LEU A 367 -27.88 -4.62 14.08
N ASP A 368 -29.11 -4.11 14.04
CA ASP A 368 -30.18 -4.73 13.26
C ASP A 368 -29.83 -4.71 11.75
N PRO A 369 -29.62 -5.87 11.10
CA PRO A 369 -29.23 -5.94 9.69
C PRO A 369 -30.28 -5.34 8.73
N ALA A 370 -31.54 -5.19 9.16
CA ALA A 370 -32.60 -4.58 8.36
C ALA A 370 -32.65 -3.04 8.49
N LYS A 371 -31.96 -2.46 9.49
CA LYS A 371 -31.96 -1.01 9.72
C LYS A 371 -30.73 -0.37 9.09
N ALA A 372 -30.99 0.58 8.20
CA ALA A 372 -29.94 1.29 7.50
C ALA A 372 -29.09 2.16 8.46
N ILE A 373 -27.77 1.95 8.46
CA ILE A 373 -26.82 2.78 9.21
C ILE A 373 -26.22 3.82 8.26
N PRO A 374 -26.54 5.12 8.39
CA PRO A 374 -25.98 6.14 7.52
C PRO A 374 -24.46 6.28 7.72
N GLN A 375 -23.78 6.83 6.71
CA GLN A 375 -22.35 7.14 6.84
C GLN A 375 -22.13 8.39 7.70
N ARG A 376 -21.04 8.43 8.47
CA ARG A 376 -20.68 9.59 9.31
C ARG A 376 -20.08 10.71 8.47
N SER A 377 -20.52 11.95 8.69
CA SER A 377 -19.93 13.12 8.04
C SER A 377 -18.43 13.25 8.31
N GLN A 378 -17.95 12.89 9.52
CA GLN A 378 -16.52 12.91 9.84
C GLN A 378 -15.72 11.88 9.02
N ARG A 379 -16.29 10.70 8.76
CA ARG A 379 -15.64 9.66 7.94
C ARG A 379 -15.62 10.06 6.46
N ILE A 380 -16.70 10.68 5.97
CA ILE A 380 -16.74 11.28 4.63
C ILE A 380 -15.66 12.36 4.51
N ALA A 381 -15.58 13.27 5.49
CA ALA A 381 -14.61 14.35 5.51
C ALA A 381 -13.17 13.84 5.52
N ARG A 382 -12.89 12.81 6.32
CA ARG A 382 -11.56 12.18 6.40
C ARG A 382 -11.15 11.52 5.08
N ARG A 383 -12.07 10.85 4.39
CA ARG A 383 -11.78 10.07 3.18
C ARG A 383 -11.83 10.88 1.88
N TYR A 384 -12.74 11.84 1.78
CA TYR A 384 -13.06 12.57 0.55
C TYR A 384 -13.06 14.10 0.72
N GLY A 385 -12.62 14.61 1.88
CA GLY A 385 -12.66 16.05 2.18
C GLY A 385 -14.02 16.56 2.64
N PRO A 386 -14.09 17.79 3.19
CA PRO A 386 -15.24 18.31 3.93
C PRO A 386 -16.55 18.41 3.14
N HIS A 387 -16.49 18.39 1.81
CA HIS A 387 -17.66 18.44 0.94
C HIS A 387 -18.02 17.11 0.29
N GLY A 388 -17.22 16.05 0.49
CA GLY A 388 -17.48 14.72 -0.06
C GLY A 388 -17.59 14.65 -1.59
N VAL A 389 -17.15 15.69 -2.32
CA VAL A 389 -17.26 15.80 -3.79
C VAL A 389 -16.22 14.96 -4.51
#